data_AF-A0A9W9M9H3-F1
#
_entry.id   AF-A0A9W9M9H3-F1
#
_cell.length_a   1.000
_cell.length_b   1.000
_cell.length_c   1.000
_cell.angle_alpha   90.00
_cell.angle_beta   90.00
_cell.angle_gamma   90.00
#
_symmetry.space_group_name_H-M   'P 1'
#
loop_
_entity.id
_entity.type
_entity.pdbx_description
1 polymer ?
#
loop_
_entity_poly.entity_id
_entity_poly.type
_entity_poly.pdbx_seq_one_letter_code
_entity_poly.pdbx_strand_id
1 'polypeptide(L)'
;MPPRVNPARAAKSNGKMPHNNGKRKKDDANGSSGSTPKKKAKTAIPQILNEEALVADINTDYSKKRKNLRPQKMLKKQQWGKVKDIITERENAPKGWNSDEPDLMSDDFESQIDRCVERIADNIMPHVYQRKMNEFMARQGERDTLMAAEPGLSWPVVQRLEDLKLTLAWLEEGKDVHKMVDTVKAIMAQYRAGGLDWHPDFVTYWHAGVQLCLPRPFHWDEYRYIHDKSQGHEGFWVEGILGPGPGLSKTSMVCQPDPHLNATMVAIPISIALFVRLSLRIPQVPQVPPPAVGNPLPPKPPCCEFSFMDDTGSTHMSIFEEDIAELQVDPRTGHKFSIPRCLGVGVLYVADGRRIPSLFREFEVNMWSEDESGWMASEWEAIPASIRPGGSTRAGHDRLSGSWLRHRFYTGTTPDQSMRLWVFSYNPGIPPHGQRTLPTATTAQLTAPFRTGRLYPVTDFPHLDPTLATGQSLI
;
A
#
# COMPACT_ATOMS: atom_id res chain seq x y z
N MET A 1 45.63 22.62 19.00
CA MET A 1 44.45 22.36 19.86
C MET A 1 43.60 23.63 19.93
N PRO A 2 42.41 23.66 19.33
CA PRO A 2 41.41 24.69 19.59
C PRO A 2 40.43 24.25 20.71
N PRO A 3 39.77 25.20 21.40
CA PRO A 3 38.96 24.90 22.59
C PRO A 3 37.59 24.29 22.23
N ARG A 4 37.17 23.31 23.04
CA ARG A 4 35.86 22.65 22.98
C ARG A 4 34.74 23.62 23.34
N VAL A 5 33.73 23.69 22.46
CA VAL A 5 32.42 24.28 22.74
C VAL A 5 31.60 23.24 23.53
N ASN A 6 31.17 23.61 24.74
CA ASN A 6 30.25 22.79 25.56
C ASN A 6 28.81 22.91 25.01
N PRO A 7 28.09 21.80 24.77
CA PRO A 7 26.66 21.87 24.46
C PRO A 7 25.82 22.17 25.71
N ALA A 8 24.70 22.85 25.48
CA ALA A 8 23.79 23.38 26.48
C ALA A 8 23.14 22.30 27.37
N ARG A 9 23.06 22.61 28.67
CA ARG A 9 22.48 21.79 29.72
C ARG A 9 20.96 21.87 29.67
N ALA A 10 20.30 20.72 29.63
CA ALA A 10 18.84 20.58 29.73
C ALA A 10 18.28 21.26 30.99
N ALA A 11 17.17 21.96 30.82
CA ALA A 11 16.47 22.71 31.87
C ALA A 11 15.96 21.78 32.98
N LYS A 12 16.31 22.09 34.23
CA LYS A 12 15.70 21.52 35.43
C LYS A 12 14.41 22.29 35.73
N SER A 13 13.29 21.58 35.87
CA SER A 13 12.09 22.08 36.53
C SER A 13 12.35 22.12 38.04
N ASN A 14 12.39 23.31 38.64
CA ASN A 14 12.28 23.46 40.08
C ASN A 14 11.37 24.64 40.40
N GLY A 15 10.30 24.33 41.12
CA GLY A 15 9.31 25.30 41.56
C GLY A 15 9.84 26.27 42.62
N LYS A 16 9.23 27.45 42.62
CA LYS A 16 9.07 28.31 43.80
C LYS A 16 7.92 29.28 43.51
N MET A 17 6.78 29.03 44.16
CA MET A 17 5.69 29.99 44.29
C MET A 17 6.13 31.12 45.24
N PRO A 18 5.90 32.39 44.90
CA PRO A 18 5.82 33.44 45.91
C PRO A 18 4.37 33.65 46.36
N HIS A 19 4.21 33.65 47.68
CA HIS A 19 3.06 34.22 48.38
C HIS A 19 2.78 35.63 47.87
N ASN A 20 1.51 35.93 47.58
CA ASN A 20 1.04 37.30 47.68
C ASN A 20 -0.36 37.36 48.31
N ASN A 21 -0.43 38.07 49.43
CA ASN A 21 -1.62 38.42 50.18
C ASN A 21 -2.42 39.48 49.41
N GLY A 22 -3.73 39.28 49.26
CA GLY A 22 -4.58 40.27 48.61
C GLY A 22 -6.07 40.03 48.79
N LYS A 23 -6.60 40.53 49.92
CA LYS A 23 -7.97 41.03 50.18
C LYS A 23 -9.17 40.25 49.58
N ARG A 24 -9.92 39.67 50.52
CA ARG A 24 -11.37 39.38 50.45
C ARG A 24 -12.17 40.54 49.86
N LYS A 25 -13.06 40.22 48.91
CA LYS A 25 -14.39 40.81 48.84
C LYS A 25 -15.39 39.69 48.54
N LYS A 26 -16.32 39.54 49.48
CA LYS A 26 -17.53 38.72 49.41
C LYS A 26 -18.50 39.40 48.44
N ASP A 27 -19.22 38.63 47.62
CA ASP A 27 -20.68 38.70 47.49
C ASP A 27 -21.17 37.75 46.38
N ASP A 28 -22.01 36.81 46.83
CA ASP A 28 -23.26 36.30 46.26
C ASP A 28 -23.41 35.79 44.81
N ALA A 29 -23.73 34.50 44.78
CA ALA A 29 -24.91 33.88 44.14
C ALA A 29 -24.99 33.74 42.61
N ASN A 30 -25.54 32.57 42.26
CA ASN A 30 -26.16 32.15 41.00
C ASN A 30 -25.29 31.69 39.83
N GLY A 31 -25.36 30.36 39.61
CA GLY A 31 -25.95 29.86 38.37
C GLY A 31 -24.99 29.46 37.25
N SER A 32 -25.06 28.17 36.91
CA SER A 32 -24.90 27.58 35.58
C SER A 32 -23.74 26.59 35.45
N SER A 33 -24.08 25.34 35.70
CA SER A 33 -23.35 24.16 35.25
C SER A 33 -23.37 24.08 33.73
N GLY A 34 -22.34 24.60 33.07
CA GLY A 34 -22.08 24.38 31.65
C GLY A 34 -21.60 22.95 31.41
N SER A 35 -22.52 22.01 31.21
CA SER A 35 -22.21 20.68 30.71
C SER A 35 -21.71 20.78 29.26
N THR A 36 -20.45 20.46 29.03
CA THR A 36 -19.91 20.23 27.69
C THR A 36 -20.63 19.04 27.03
N PRO A 37 -21.07 19.14 25.77
CA PRO A 37 -21.79 18.05 25.11
C PRO A 37 -20.82 16.90 24.86
N LYS A 38 -21.02 15.80 25.60
CA LYS A 38 -20.42 14.50 25.27
C LYS A 38 -20.87 14.14 23.85
N LYS A 39 -19.95 14.24 22.87
CA LYS A 39 -20.10 13.62 21.55
C LYS A 39 -20.35 12.13 21.80
N LYS A 40 -21.59 11.69 21.65
CA LYS A 40 -21.94 10.27 21.60
C LYS A 40 -21.14 9.69 20.44
N ALA A 41 -20.13 8.89 20.76
CA ALA A 41 -19.51 8.01 19.78
C ALA A 41 -20.65 7.18 19.18
N LYS A 42 -20.92 7.38 17.89
CA LYS A 42 -21.82 6.50 17.14
C LYS A 42 -21.12 5.15 17.12
N THR A 43 -21.51 4.25 18.01
CA THR A 43 -21.20 2.83 17.92
C THR A 43 -21.74 2.39 16.56
N ALA A 44 -20.84 2.14 15.61
CA ALA A 44 -21.20 1.62 14.30
C ALA A 44 -21.69 0.19 14.53
N ILE A 45 -23.01 0.02 14.62
CA ILE A 45 -23.64 -1.29 14.53
C ILE A 45 -23.40 -1.75 13.08
N PRO A 46 -22.82 -2.94 12.84
CA PRO A 46 -22.75 -3.50 11.50
C PRO A 46 -24.18 -3.57 10.95
N GLN A 47 -24.49 -2.72 9.97
CA GLN A 47 -25.78 -2.77 9.31
C GLN A 47 -25.80 -4.06 8.49
N ILE A 48 -26.54 -5.04 8.98
CA ILE A 48 -26.93 -6.21 8.18
C ILE A 48 -27.44 -5.69 6.83
N LEU A 49 -26.88 -6.23 5.74
CA LEU A 49 -27.24 -5.83 4.39
C LEU A 49 -28.74 -6.01 4.18
N ASN A 50 -29.43 -4.93 3.81
CA ASN A 50 -30.83 -5.00 3.40
C ASN A 50 -30.88 -5.39 1.91
N GLU A 51 -31.14 -6.67 1.65
CA GLU A 51 -31.14 -7.23 0.29
C GLU A 51 -32.19 -6.59 -0.62
N GLU A 52 -33.39 -6.30 -0.12
CA GLU A 52 -34.46 -5.68 -0.89
C GLU A 52 -34.08 -4.26 -1.32
N ALA A 53 -33.48 -3.50 -0.40
CA ALA A 53 -32.97 -2.17 -0.68
C ALA A 53 -31.83 -2.21 -1.70
N LEU A 54 -30.93 -3.20 -1.61
CA LEU A 54 -29.85 -3.37 -2.57
C LEU A 54 -30.38 -3.69 -3.98
N VAL A 55 -31.33 -4.63 -4.10
CA VAL A 55 -31.92 -4.99 -5.40
C VAL A 55 -32.63 -3.79 -6.04
N ALA A 56 -33.33 -2.96 -5.24
CA ALA A 56 -33.94 -1.74 -5.73
C ALA A 56 -32.91 -0.68 -6.17
N ASP A 57 -31.74 -0.65 -5.53
CA ASP A 57 -30.69 0.34 -5.75
C ASP A 57 -29.59 -0.10 -6.72
N ILE A 58 -29.55 -1.36 -7.17
CA ILE A 58 -28.46 -1.90 -8.01
C ILE A 58 -28.31 -1.17 -9.35
N ASN A 59 -29.42 -0.59 -9.85
CA ASN A 59 -29.49 0.20 -11.08
C ASN A 59 -29.29 1.70 -10.84
N THR A 60 -28.93 2.12 -9.62
CA THR A 60 -28.59 3.51 -9.32
C THR A 60 -27.15 3.79 -9.72
N ASP A 61 -26.96 4.76 -10.60
CA ASP A 61 -25.64 5.28 -10.96
C ASP A 61 -25.22 6.38 -9.98
N TYR A 62 -24.30 6.04 -9.06
CA TYR A 62 -23.79 6.98 -8.06
C TYR A 62 -22.77 7.96 -8.63
N SER A 63 -22.16 7.65 -9.78
CA SER A 63 -21.22 8.56 -10.43
C SER A 63 -21.86 9.88 -10.82
N LYS A 64 -23.09 9.81 -11.33
CA LYS A 64 -23.90 10.98 -11.73
C LYS A 64 -24.35 11.85 -10.56
N LYS A 65 -24.43 11.28 -9.36
CA LYS A 65 -24.84 11.99 -8.13
C LYS A 65 -23.67 12.72 -7.47
N ARG A 66 -22.42 12.41 -7.85
CA ARG A 66 -21.25 13.03 -7.25
C ARG A 66 -21.24 14.50 -7.64
N LYS A 67 -21.50 15.37 -6.65
CA LYS A 67 -21.19 16.79 -6.79
C LYS A 67 -19.72 16.88 -7.15
N ASN A 68 -19.41 17.61 -8.23
CA ASN A 68 -18.06 17.86 -8.73
C ASN A 68 -17.08 17.81 -7.56
N LEU A 69 -16.18 16.81 -7.58
CA LEU A 69 -15.11 16.69 -6.61
C LEU A 69 -14.56 18.09 -6.40
N ARG A 70 -14.50 18.53 -5.13
CA ARG A 70 -13.86 19.82 -4.84
C ARG A 70 -12.52 19.76 -5.57
N PRO A 71 -12.23 20.72 -6.47
CA PRO A 71 -10.94 20.76 -7.12
C PRO A 71 -9.90 20.58 -6.03
N GLN A 72 -9.01 19.59 -6.18
CA GLN A 72 -7.93 19.44 -5.22
C GLN A 72 -7.31 20.82 -5.09
N LYS A 73 -7.34 21.36 -3.87
CA LYS A 73 -6.88 22.71 -3.63
C LYS A 73 -5.38 22.67 -3.88
N MET A 74 -4.98 23.04 -5.09
CA MET A 74 -3.57 23.10 -5.44
C MET A 74 -2.89 24.01 -4.41
N LEU A 75 -1.76 23.54 -3.91
CA LEU A 75 -0.96 24.35 -3.02
C LEU A 75 -0.52 25.59 -3.79
N LYS A 76 -0.33 26.70 -3.06
CA LYS A 76 0.15 27.92 -3.70
C LYS A 76 1.52 27.64 -4.31
N LYS A 77 1.73 28.11 -5.54
CA LYS A 77 3.00 28.00 -6.25
C LYS A 77 4.15 28.47 -5.35
N GLN A 78 5.15 27.61 -5.18
CA GLN A 78 6.35 27.96 -4.45
C GLN A 78 7.32 28.72 -5.38
N GLN A 79 7.51 30.00 -5.08
CA GLN A 79 8.43 30.87 -5.82
C GLN A 79 9.72 31.06 -5.03
N TRP A 80 10.85 30.94 -5.73
CA TRP A 80 12.17 31.24 -5.21
C TRP A 80 12.75 32.38 -6.04
N GLY A 81 13.52 33.27 -5.41
CA GLY A 81 14.22 34.32 -6.13
C GLY A 81 15.36 33.72 -6.95
N LYS A 82 15.64 34.31 -8.11
CA LYS A 82 16.80 33.94 -8.94
C LYS A 82 18.09 34.01 -8.12
N VAL A 83 18.86 32.93 -8.14
CA VAL A 83 20.16 32.88 -7.45
C VAL A 83 21.24 33.40 -8.39
N LYS A 84 22.15 34.21 -7.85
CA LYS A 84 23.23 34.83 -8.62
C LYS A 84 24.21 33.80 -9.17
N ASP A 85 24.56 32.82 -8.36
CA ASP A 85 25.50 31.74 -8.70
C ASP A 85 24.76 30.44 -8.97
N ILE A 86 25.36 29.55 -9.77
CA ILE A 86 24.79 28.24 -10.08
C ILE A 86 24.89 27.34 -8.85
N ILE A 87 23.73 26.92 -8.34
CA ILE A 87 23.63 25.93 -7.28
C ILE A 87 23.68 24.55 -7.94
N THR A 88 24.76 23.81 -7.74
CA THR A 88 24.84 22.39 -8.14
C THR A 88 24.45 21.46 -6.98
N GLU A 89 24.84 21.83 -5.76
CA GLU A 89 24.65 21.00 -4.58
C GLU A 89 23.36 21.32 -3.82
N ARG A 90 22.71 20.30 -3.27
CA ARG A 90 21.44 20.43 -2.54
C ARG A 90 21.59 21.28 -1.28
N GLU A 91 22.73 21.23 -0.60
CA GLU A 91 22.97 21.98 0.65
C GLU A 91 22.96 23.49 0.42
N ASN A 92 23.21 23.92 -0.82
CA ASN A 92 23.23 25.33 -1.21
C ASN A 92 21.87 25.82 -1.74
N ALA A 93 20.86 24.95 -1.80
CA ALA A 93 19.52 25.31 -2.24
C ALA A 93 18.86 26.34 -1.30
N PRO A 94 17.95 27.21 -1.79
CA PRO A 94 17.23 28.16 -0.95
C PRO A 94 16.53 27.49 0.23
N LYS A 95 16.48 28.17 1.38
CA LYS A 95 15.85 27.61 2.58
C LYS A 95 14.37 27.29 2.34
N GLY A 96 13.99 26.03 2.55
CA GLY A 96 12.63 25.54 2.35
C GLY A 96 12.35 25.04 0.92
N TRP A 97 13.34 25.08 0.03
CA TRP A 97 13.25 24.48 -1.30
C TRP A 97 13.04 22.96 -1.21
N ASN A 98 12.23 22.44 -2.14
CA ASN A 98 11.92 21.03 -2.25
C ASN A 98 12.03 20.59 -3.71
N SER A 99 12.84 19.56 -3.98
CA SER A 99 13.01 18.95 -5.30
C SER A 99 11.74 18.34 -5.86
N ASP A 100 10.78 18.02 -5.00
CA ASP A 100 9.60 17.21 -5.34
C ASP A 100 8.43 18.08 -5.80
N GLU A 101 8.56 19.40 -5.75
CA GLU A 101 7.57 20.38 -6.25
C GLU A 101 6.13 20.02 -5.85
N PRO A 102 5.83 19.92 -4.53
CA PRO A 102 4.59 19.34 -4.02
C PRO A 102 3.33 20.13 -4.38
N ASP A 103 3.47 21.30 -4.99
CA ASP A 103 2.39 22.13 -5.52
C ASP A 103 1.90 21.69 -6.91
N LEU A 104 2.62 20.80 -7.58
CA LEU A 104 2.28 20.27 -8.89
C LEU A 104 1.74 18.84 -8.79
N MET A 105 0.79 18.52 -9.67
CA MET A 105 0.33 17.15 -9.84
C MET A 105 1.38 16.34 -10.59
N SER A 106 1.53 15.07 -10.25
CA SER A 106 2.56 14.20 -10.86
C SER A 106 2.29 13.86 -12.33
N ASP A 107 1.04 13.96 -12.77
CA ASP A 107 0.55 13.65 -14.12
C ASP A 107 0.34 14.90 -14.99
N ASP A 108 0.52 16.10 -14.43
CA ASP A 108 0.51 17.36 -15.18
C ASP A 108 1.91 17.63 -15.75
N PHE A 109 2.25 16.89 -16.81
CA PHE A 109 3.58 16.94 -17.42
C PHE A 109 3.93 18.32 -17.97
N GLU A 110 2.95 19.08 -18.47
CA GLU A 110 3.17 20.44 -18.96
C GLU A 110 3.65 21.36 -17.84
N SER A 111 2.91 21.43 -16.72
CA SER A 111 3.33 22.22 -15.56
C SER A 111 4.66 21.75 -14.96
N GLN A 112 4.93 20.45 -14.98
CA GLN A 112 6.19 19.87 -14.50
C GLN A 112 7.38 20.27 -15.40
N ILE A 113 7.20 20.27 -16.72
CA ILE A 113 8.21 20.70 -17.70
C ILE A 113 8.47 22.20 -17.52
N ASP A 114 7.42 23.01 -17.44
CA ASP A 114 7.55 24.46 -17.20
C ASP A 114 8.30 24.75 -15.90
N ARG A 115 8.01 24.02 -14.83
CA ARG A 115 8.74 24.13 -13.56
C ARG A 115 10.21 23.76 -13.71
N CYS A 116 10.54 22.75 -14.52
CA CYS A 116 11.93 22.41 -14.80
C CYS A 116 12.65 23.58 -15.52
N VAL A 117 12.00 24.18 -16.53
CA VAL A 117 12.55 25.34 -17.26
C VAL A 117 12.77 26.53 -16.32
N GLU A 118 11.81 26.83 -15.44
CA GLU A 118 11.94 27.87 -14.42
C GLU A 118 13.16 27.63 -13.51
N ARG A 119 13.32 26.41 -12.99
CA ARG A 119 14.41 26.05 -12.07
C ARG A 119 15.78 26.11 -12.72
N ILE A 120 15.86 25.71 -13.99
CA ILE A 120 17.07 25.86 -14.82
C ILE A 120 17.41 27.35 -14.97
N ALA A 121 16.42 28.21 -15.26
CA ALA A 121 16.61 29.65 -15.40
C ALA A 121 16.97 30.37 -14.08
N ASP A 122 16.48 29.84 -12.95
CA ASP A 122 16.80 30.31 -11.60
C ASP A 122 18.20 29.90 -11.12
N ASN A 123 18.94 29.13 -11.94
CA ASN A 123 20.25 28.55 -11.61
C ASN A 123 20.21 27.56 -10.43
N ILE A 124 19.06 26.90 -10.17
CA ILE A 124 18.88 25.95 -9.06
C ILE A 124 18.98 24.52 -9.60
N MET A 125 20.09 23.84 -9.31
CA MET A 125 20.40 22.48 -9.75
C MET A 125 20.06 22.19 -11.24
N PRO A 126 20.55 22.99 -12.21
CA PRO A 126 20.11 22.89 -13.61
C PRO A 126 20.25 21.49 -14.21
N HIS A 127 21.31 20.75 -13.83
CA HIS A 127 21.56 19.39 -14.31
C HIS A 127 20.50 18.37 -13.84
N VAL A 128 19.95 18.52 -12.63
CA VAL A 128 18.88 17.66 -12.11
C VAL A 128 17.58 17.92 -12.87
N TYR A 129 17.23 19.21 -13.03
CA TYR A 129 16.00 19.58 -13.72
C TYR A 129 16.06 19.34 -15.22
N GLN A 130 17.24 19.39 -15.84
CA GLN A 130 17.41 18.97 -17.23
C GLN A 130 17.09 17.48 -17.40
N ARG A 131 17.55 16.63 -16.47
CA ARG A 131 17.22 15.19 -16.50
C ARG A 131 15.72 14.97 -16.29
N LYS A 132 15.14 15.58 -15.26
CA LYS A 132 13.68 15.49 -14.99
C LYS A 132 12.86 15.97 -16.18
N MET A 133 13.24 17.08 -16.82
CA MET A 133 12.56 17.60 -17.99
C MET A 133 12.57 16.58 -19.14
N ASN A 134 13.72 15.96 -19.42
CA ASN A 134 13.82 14.91 -20.44
C ASN A 134 12.93 13.71 -20.11
N GLU A 135 12.88 13.28 -18.85
CA GLU A 135 11.99 12.21 -18.39
C GLU A 135 10.50 12.58 -18.55
N PHE A 136 10.11 13.81 -18.19
CA PHE A 136 8.73 14.27 -18.35
C PHE A 136 8.32 14.40 -19.82
N MET A 137 9.19 14.93 -20.69
CA MET A 137 8.92 15.00 -22.13
C MET A 137 8.75 13.59 -22.73
N ALA A 138 9.57 12.62 -22.34
CA ALA A 138 9.44 11.24 -22.79
C ALA A 138 8.11 10.62 -22.34
N ARG A 139 7.71 10.81 -21.07
CA ARG A 139 6.43 10.33 -20.53
C ARG A 139 5.23 11.02 -21.16
N GLN A 140 5.33 12.32 -21.46
CA GLN A 140 4.31 13.06 -22.18
C GLN A 140 4.12 12.48 -23.59
N GLY A 141 5.21 12.22 -24.32
CA GLY A 141 5.15 11.60 -25.64
C GLY A 141 4.52 10.20 -25.62
N GLU A 142 4.85 9.37 -24.63
CA GLU A 142 4.22 8.06 -24.43
C GLU A 142 2.71 8.20 -24.15
N ARG A 143 2.33 9.10 -23.24
CA ARG A 143 0.92 9.39 -22.92
C ARG A 143 0.17 9.87 -24.16
N ASP A 144 0.71 10.80 -24.92
CA ASP A 144 0.08 11.37 -26.10
C ASP A 144 -0.11 10.30 -27.18
N THR A 145 0.88 9.40 -27.34
CA THR A 145 0.78 8.24 -28.25
C THR A 145 -0.37 7.32 -27.87
N LEU A 146 -0.51 6.99 -26.58
CA LEU A 146 -1.59 6.14 -26.08
C LEU A 146 -2.96 6.82 -26.18
N MET A 147 -3.04 8.10 -25.85
CA MET A 147 -4.27 8.90 -25.99
C MET A 147 -4.71 9.03 -27.45
N ALA A 148 -3.76 9.17 -28.39
CA ALA A 148 -4.06 9.19 -29.81
C ALA A 148 -4.62 7.86 -30.33
N ALA A 149 -4.24 6.74 -29.72
CA ALA A 149 -4.74 5.41 -30.07
C ALA A 149 -6.19 5.16 -29.60
N GLU A 150 -6.65 5.87 -28.57
CA GLU A 150 -8.00 5.74 -28.00
C GLU A 150 -8.67 7.15 -27.88
N PRO A 151 -9.00 7.79 -29.03
CA PRO A 151 -9.44 9.19 -29.06
C PRO A 151 -10.77 9.40 -28.35
N GLY A 152 -10.87 10.49 -27.58
CA GLY A 152 -12.09 10.87 -26.86
C GLY A 152 -12.24 10.25 -25.47
N LEU A 153 -11.33 9.36 -25.06
CA LEU A 153 -11.31 8.79 -23.71
C LEU A 153 -10.47 9.64 -22.74
N SER A 154 -10.73 9.48 -21.44
CA SER A 154 -9.93 10.11 -20.39
C SER A 154 -8.62 9.34 -20.16
N TRP A 155 -7.57 10.01 -19.69
CA TRP A 155 -6.28 9.37 -19.44
C TRP A 155 -6.36 8.13 -18.52
N PRO A 156 -7.08 8.16 -17.37
CA PRO A 156 -7.23 6.98 -16.54
C PRO A 156 -7.91 5.80 -17.25
N VAL A 157 -8.86 6.07 -18.16
CA VAL A 157 -9.50 5.02 -18.97
C VAL A 157 -8.51 4.42 -19.96
N VAL A 158 -7.68 5.24 -20.61
CA VAL A 158 -6.63 4.75 -21.53
C VAL A 158 -5.60 3.89 -20.80
N GLN A 159 -5.13 4.33 -19.62
CA GLN A 159 -4.25 3.52 -18.78
C GLN A 159 -4.89 2.18 -18.42
N ARG A 160 -6.17 2.21 -18.03
CA ARG A 160 -6.89 1.00 -17.65
C ARG A 160 -7.08 0.04 -18.83
N LEU A 161 -7.34 0.57 -20.04
CA LEU A 161 -7.44 -0.23 -21.25
C LEU A 161 -6.12 -0.94 -21.59
N GLU A 162 -4.97 -0.30 -21.38
CA GLU A 162 -3.67 -0.95 -21.55
C GLU A 162 -3.46 -2.12 -20.58
N ASP A 163 -3.85 -1.94 -19.31
CA ASP A 163 -3.79 -3.02 -18.32
C ASP A 163 -4.77 -4.16 -18.64
N LEU A 164 -5.97 -3.84 -19.14
CA LEU A 164 -6.95 -4.84 -19.59
C LEU A 164 -6.46 -5.60 -20.83
N LYS A 165 -5.76 -4.95 -21.78
CA LYS A 165 -5.12 -5.62 -22.93
C LYS A 165 -4.08 -6.65 -22.46
N LEU A 166 -3.21 -6.24 -21.52
CA LEU A 166 -2.21 -7.13 -20.92
C LEU A 166 -2.88 -8.30 -20.19
N THR A 167 -3.93 -8.02 -19.43
CA THR A 167 -4.70 -9.02 -18.69
C THR A 167 -5.38 -10.02 -19.63
N LEU A 168 -5.98 -9.53 -20.72
CA LEU A 168 -6.63 -10.37 -21.71
C LEU A 168 -5.64 -11.34 -22.35
N ALA A 169 -4.46 -10.87 -22.77
CA ALA A 169 -3.42 -11.72 -23.33
C ALA A 169 -2.97 -12.81 -22.34
N TRP A 170 -2.79 -12.45 -21.06
CA TRP A 170 -2.43 -13.40 -20.01
C TRP A 170 -3.51 -14.46 -19.75
N LEU A 171 -4.79 -14.06 -19.75
CA LEU A 171 -5.91 -14.98 -19.59
C LEU A 171 -5.99 -15.96 -20.78
N GLU A 172 -5.84 -15.45 -22.02
CA GLU A 172 -5.87 -16.28 -23.23
C GLU A 172 -4.69 -17.27 -23.28
N GLU A 173 -3.48 -16.84 -22.92
CA GLU A 173 -2.31 -17.72 -22.77
C GLU A 173 -2.52 -18.79 -21.68
N GLY A 174 -3.12 -18.39 -20.56
CA GLY A 174 -3.49 -19.26 -19.45
C GLY A 174 -4.69 -20.17 -19.70
N LYS A 175 -5.25 -20.21 -20.92
CA LYS A 175 -6.45 -20.98 -21.29
C LYS A 175 -7.70 -20.62 -20.46
N ASP A 176 -7.75 -19.40 -19.96
CA ASP A 176 -8.87 -18.82 -19.23
C ASP A 176 -9.45 -19.74 -18.14
N VAL A 177 -8.59 -20.32 -17.29
CA VAL A 177 -8.99 -21.24 -16.19
C VAL A 177 -10.10 -20.64 -15.31
N HIS A 178 -10.16 -19.32 -15.20
CA HIS A 178 -11.14 -18.61 -14.38
C HIS A 178 -12.32 -18.02 -15.17
N LYS A 179 -12.44 -18.30 -16.47
CA LYS A 179 -13.56 -17.86 -17.34
C LYS A 179 -13.80 -16.34 -17.35
N MET A 180 -12.73 -15.55 -17.36
CA MET A 180 -12.76 -14.08 -17.29
C MET A 180 -12.57 -13.39 -18.64
N VAL A 181 -12.20 -14.10 -19.72
CA VAL A 181 -11.94 -13.49 -21.03
C VAL A 181 -13.14 -12.68 -21.53
N ASP A 182 -14.34 -13.24 -21.47
CA ASP A 182 -15.57 -12.55 -21.91
C ASP A 182 -15.88 -11.32 -21.05
N THR A 183 -15.66 -11.43 -19.73
CA THR A 183 -15.80 -10.30 -18.80
C THR A 183 -14.83 -9.17 -19.13
N VAL A 184 -13.55 -9.46 -19.36
CA VAL A 184 -12.55 -8.45 -19.72
C VAL A 184 -12.87 -7.80 -21.06
N LYS A 185 -13.26 -8.59 -22.08
CA LYS A 185 -13.69 -8.07 -23.38
C LYS A 185 -14.89 -7.13 -23.26
N ALA A 186 -15.88 -7.48 -22.43
CA ALA A 186 -17.06 -6.66 -22.21
C ALA A 186 -16.73 -5.33 -21.49
N ILE A 187 -15.83 -5.36 -20.50
CA ILE A 187 -15.36 -4.14 -19.80
C ILE A 187 -14.64 -3.21 -20.79
N MET A 188 -13.71 -3.74 -21.59
CA MET A 188 -13.01 -2.96 -22.61
C MET A 188 -13.98 -2.32 -23.61
N ALA A 189 -15.02 -3.06 -24.02
CA ALA A 189 -16.05 -2.54 -24.92
C ALA A 189 -16.86 -1.41 -24.27
N GLN A 190 -17.24 -1.50 -22.99
CA GLN A 190 -17.96 -0.44 -22.30
C GLN A 190 -17.15 0.85 -22.15
N TYR A 191 -15.85 0.75 -21.83
CA TYR A 191 -14.97 1.92 -21.79
C TYR A 191 -14.88 2.62 -23.16
N ARG A 192 -14.66 1.84 -24.24
CA ARG A 192 -14.57 2.39 -25.60
C ARG A 192 -15.89 2.99 -26.11
N ALA A 193 -17.01 2.43 -25.67
CA ALA A 193 -18.33 2.96 -25.99
C ALA A 193 -18.70 4.21 -25.15
N GLY A 194 -17.89 4.57 -24.15
CA GLY A 194 -18.21 5.63 -23.19
C GLY A 194 -19.35 5.27 -22.22
N GLY A 195 -19.76 3.99 -22.18
CA GLY A 195 -20.74 3.49 -21.22
C GLY A 195 -20.17 3.30 -19.82
N LEU A 196 -18.84 3.20 -19.71
CA LEU A 196 -18.09 3.18 -18.47
C LEU A 196 -17.01 4.27 -18.51
N ASP A 197 -16.81 4.96 -17.38
CA ASP A 197 -15.71 5.91 -17.17
C ASP A 197 -15.00 5.58 -15.85
N TRP A 198 -13.77 6.06 -15.70
CA TRP A 198 -12.97 5.78 -14.53
C TRP A 198 -13.29 6.74 -13.37
N HIS A 199 -13.69 6.18 -12.23
CA HIS A 199 -13.90 6.94 -11.01
C HIS A 199 -13.27 6.23 -9.80
N PRO A 200 -12.35 6.87 -9.06
CA PRO A 200 -11.56 6.21 -8.02
C PRO A 200 -12.36 5.72 -6.80
N ASP A 201 -13.60 6.18 -6.63
CA ASP A 201 -14.44 5.85 -5.48
C ASP A 201 -15.56 4.84 -5.82
N PHE A 202 -15.66 4.43 -7.09
CA PHE A 202 -16.76 3.60 -7.57
C PHE A 202 -16.25 2.32 -8.20
N VAL A 203 -17.06 1.27 -8.07
CA VAL A 203 -16.85 -0.01 -8.71
C VAL A 203 -18.06 -0.37 -9.57
N THR A 204 -17.85 -1.30 -10.49
CA THR A 204 -18.91 -2.05 -11.16
C THR A 204 -18.65 -3.55 -10.99
N TYR A 205 -19.71 -4.31 -10.73
CA TYR A 205 -19.64 -5.77 -10.64
C TYR A 205 -19.98 -6.40 -11.97
N TRP A 206 -19.26 -7.46 -12.31
CA TRP A 206 -19.43 -8.17 -13.58
C TRP A 206 -19.38 -9.67 -13.36
N HIS A 207 -20.11 -10.40 -14.18
CA HIS A 207 -20.06 -11.85 -14.21
C HIS A 207 -20.34 -12.35 -15.63
N ALA A 208 -19.47 -13.22 -16.15
CA ALA A 208 -19.62 -13.86 -17.45
C ALA A 208 -19.95 -12.87 -18.59
N GLY A 209 -19.19 -11.78 -18.70
CA GLY A 209 -19.40 -10.76 -19.74
C GLY A 209 -20.53 -9.76 -19.48
N VAL A 210 -21.29 -9.89 -18.38
CA VAL A 210 -22.44 -9.05 -18.09
C VAL A 210 -22.16 -8.13 -16.90
N GLN A 211 -22.42 -6.83 -17.08
CA GLN A 211 -22.40 -5.84 -16.01
C GLN A 211 -23.62 -6.02 -15.10
N LEU A 212 -23.39 -6.25 -13.81
CA LEU A 212 -24.42 -6.54 -12.81
C LEU A 212 -24.96 -5.29 -12.10
N CYS A 213 -24.21 -4.19 -12.10
CA CYS A 213 -24.61 -2.93 -11.48
C CYS A 213 -24.03 -1.71 -12.21
N LEU A 214 -24.67 -0.56 -12.03
CA LEU A 214 -24.08 0.73 -12.43
C LEU A 214 -23.02 1.20 -11.39
N PRO A 215 -22.14 2.15 -11.75
CA PRO A 215 -21.07 2.60 -10.86
C PRO A 215 -21.56 2.98 -9.46
N ARG A 216 -20.99 2.35 -8.42
CA ARG A 216 -21.40 2.51 -7.02
C ARG A 216 -20.26 2.35 -6.02
N PRO A 217 -20.35 2.91 -4.80
CA PRO A 217 -19.32 2.74 -3.78
C PRO A 217 -19.08 1.28 -3.44
N PHE A 218 -17.83 0.89 -3.23
CA PHE A 218 -17.51 -0.48 -2.83
C PHE A 218 -17.84 -0.74 -1.36
N HIS A 219 -18.60 -1.80 -1.11
CA HIS A 219 -18.84 -2.34 0.22
C HIS A 219 -18.64 -3.86 0.23
N TRP A 220 -17.92 -4.39 1.22
CA TRP A 220 -17.62 -5.83 1.31
C TRP A 220 -18.86 -6.70 1.37
N ASP A 221 -19.85 -6.32 2.19
CA ASP A 221 -21.08 -7.11 2.34
C ASP A 221 -21.92 -7.14 1.05
N GLU A 222 -21.95 -6.02 0.33
CA GLU A 222 -22.60 -5.94 -0.99
C GLU A 222 -21.89 -6.82 -2.02
N TYR A 223 -20.55 -6.72 -2.09
CA TYR A 223 -19.73 -7.56 -2.94
C TYR A 223 -19.97 -9.05 -2.65
N ARG A 224 -19.94 -9.47 -1.39
CA ARG A 224 -20.17 -10.86 -0.97
C ARG A 224 -21.55 -11.33 -1.44
N TYR A 225 -22.58 -10.52 -1.23
CA TYR A 225 -23.95 -10.83 -1.67
C TYR A 225 -24.05 -11.01 -3.19
N ILE A 226 -23.54 -10.05 -3.97
CA ILE A 226 -23.62 -10.09 -5.44
C ILE A 226 -22.79 -11.25 -6.00
N HIS A 227 -21.60 -11.49 -5.44
CA HIS A 227 -20.73 -12.61 -5.82
C HIS A 227 -21.43 -13.95 -5.56
N ASP A 228 -21.97 -14.16 -4.35
CA ASP A 228 -22.59 -15.43 -3.97
C ASP A 228 -23.84 -15.73 -4.81
N LYS A 229 -24.67 -14.70 -5.04
CA LYS A 229 -25.87 -14.81 -5.89
C LYS A 229 -25.54 -15.15 -7.34
N SER A 230 -24.37 -14.74 -7.81
CA SER A 230 -23.91 -14.96 -9.18
C SER A 230 -23.06 -16.23 -9.35
N GLN A 231 -22.81 -16.98 -8.27
CA GLN A 231 -21.84 -18.09 -8.26
C GLN A 231 -20.44 -17.67 -8.72
N GLY A 232 -20.00 -16.47 -8.31
CA GLY A 232 -18.84 -15.75 -8.83
C GLY A 232 -17.44 -16.36 -8.61
N HIS A 233 -17.35 -17.65 -8.27
CA HIS A 233 -16.06 -18.34 -8.15
C HIS A 233 -15.27 -18.36 -9.48
N GLU A 234 -15.97 -18.22 -10.60
CA GLU A 234 -15.44 -18.07 -11.95
C GLU A 234 -16.14 -16.90 -12.65
N GLY A 235 -15.44 -16.23 -13.56
CA GLY A 235 -15.96 -15.17 -14.42
C GLY A 235 -16.38 -13.88 -13.74
N PHE A 236 -16.26 -13.79 -12.40
CA PHE A 236 -16.60 -12.61 -11.62
C PHE A 236 -15.49 -11.58 -11.62
N TRP A 237 -15.86 -10.30 -11.62
CA TRP A 237 -14.92 -9.19 -11.65
C TRP A 237 -15.48 -7.96 -10.94
N VAL A 238 -14.61 -7.28 -10.20
CA VAL A 238 -14.88 -5.98 -9.56
C VAL A 238 -14.04 -4.92 -10.25
N GLU A 239 -14.62 -4.24 -11.23
CA GLU A 239 -13.92 -3.18 -11.96
C GLU A 239 -13.90 -1.91 -11.12
N GLY A 240 -12.73 -1.27 -10.97
CA GLY A 240 -12.55 -0.07 -10.16
C GLY A 240 -11.75 -0.27 -8.86
N ILE A 241 -11.70 -1.50 -8.32
CA ILE A 241 -11.12 -1.72 -6.97
C ILE A 241 -9.59 -1.63 -6.92
N LEU A 242 -8.90 -1.90 -8.03
CA LEU A 242 -7.42 -1.97 -8.08
C LEU A 242 -6.75 -0.71 -8.66
N GLY A 243 -7.51 0.37 -8.88
CA GLY A 243 -6.98 1.58 -9.51
C GLY A 243 -6.94 1.51 -11.05
N PRO A 244 -6.71 2.65 -11.72
CA PRO A 244 -6.72 2.73 -13.19
C PRO A 244 -5.45 2.20 -13.82
N GLY A 245 -4.39 2.04 -13.04
CA GLY A 245 -3.10 1.56 -13.49
C GLY A 245 -2.52 0.51 -12.55
N PRO A 246 -1.32 0.01 -12.85
CA PRO A 246 -0.73 -1.09 -12.09
C PRO A 246 -0.52 -0.73 -10.61
N GLY A 247 -0.92 -1.63 -9.72
CA GLY A 247 -0.58 -1.54 -8.29
C GLY A 247 0.91 -1.79 -8.10
N LEU A 248 1.58 -1.04 -7.21
CA LEU A 248 3.00 -1.29 -6.94
C LEU A 248 3.15 -2.60 -6.14
N SER A 249 4.08 -3.46 -6.54
CA SER A 249 4.50 -4.66 -5.83
C SER A 249 6.02 -4.77 -5.91
N LYS A 250 6.68 -5.27 -4.89
CA LYS A 250 8.08 -5.65 -5.05
C LYS A 250 8.18 -7.02 -5.71
N THR A 251 9.26 -7.21 -6.46
CA THR A 251 9.84 -8.54 -6.69
C THR A 251 10.95 -8.71 -5.66
N SER A 252 10.83 -9.71 -4.79
CA SER A 252 11.97 -10.14 -3.98
C SER A 252 12.95 -10.80 -4.94
N MET A 253 13.95 -10.06 -5.42
CA MET A 253 15.10 -10.67 -6.07
C MET A 253 16.08 -11.08 -4.98
N VAL A 254 16.07 -12.36 -4.63
CA VAL A 254 17.23 -12.94 -3.95
C VAL A 254 18.24 -13.21 -5.05
N CYS A 255 19.28 -12.37 -5.13
CA CYS A 255 20.46 -12.69 -5.93
C CYS A 255 21.13 -13.91 -5.27
N GLN A 256 20.75 -15.12 -5.68
CA GLN A 256 21.53 -16.29 -5.36
C GLN A 256 22.84 -16.19 -6.17
N PRO A 257 24.02 -16.30 -5.53
CA PRO A 257 25.25 -16.41 -6.28
C PRO A 257 25.15 -17.63 -7.22
N ASP A 258 25.73 -17.49 -8.41
CA ASP A 258 25.78 -18.55 -9.44
C ASP A 258 26.15 -19.89 -8.79
N PRO A 259 25.34 -20.95 -8.95
CA PRO A 259 25.65 -22.28 -8.41
C PRO A 259 26.97 -22.86 -8.96
N HIS A 260 27.49 -22.33 -10.07
CA HIS A 260 28.79 -22.72 -10.65
C HIS A 260 29.99 -21.97 -10.06
N LEU A 261 29.77 -20.86 -9.34
CA LEU A 261 30.81 -20.26 -8.53
C LEU A 261 30.90 -21.06 -7.22
N ASN A 262 31.85 -22.01 -7.20
CA ASN A 262 32.41 -22.67 -6.01
C ASN A 262 33.11 -21.63 -5.09
N ALA A 263 32.45 -20.53 -4.78
CA ALA A 263 32.92 -19.55 -3.84
C ALA A 263 32.61 -20.08 -2.44
N THR A 264 33.65 -20.56 -1.77
CA THR A 264 33.78 -20.64 -0.31
C THR A 264 33.65 -19.27 0.38
N MET A 265 33.01 -18.29 -0.27
CA MET A 265 32.60 -17.04 0.34
C MET A 265 31.41 -17.38 1.22
N VAL A 266 31.65 -17.25 2.52
CA VAL A 266 30.64 -17.19 3.58
C VAL A 266 29.49 -16.32 3.07
N ALA A 267 28.42 -16.97 2.61
CA ALA A 267 27.18 -16.34 2.22
C ALA A 267 26.62 -15.72 3.50
N ILE A 268 26.95 -14.46 3.73
CA ILE A 268 26.18 -13.62 4.63
C ILE A 268 25.15 -12.97 3.70
N PRO A 269 23.95 -13.53 3.55
CA PRO A 269 22.87 -12.81 2.91
C PRO A 269 22.59 -11.59 3.80
N ILE A 270 23.18 -10.45 3.49
CA ILE A 270 22.82 -9.16 4.09
C ILE A 270 21.53 -8.67 3.40
N SER A 271 20.54 -9.55 3.28
CA SER A 271 19.17 -9.14 3.01
C SER A 271 18.52 -8.94 4.36
N ILE A 272 18.43 -7.67 4.77
CA ILE A 272 17.63 -7.27 5.93
C ILE A 272 16.16 -7.38 5.49
N ALA A 273 15.62 -8.60 5.52
CA ALA A 273 14.21 -8.84 5.32
C ALA A 273 13.53 -8.83 6.69
N LEU A 274 12.65 -7.86 6.91
CA LEU A 274 11.81 -7.82 8.09
C LEU A 274 10.63 -8.77 7.84
N PHE A 275 10.46 -9.76 8.70
CA PHE A 275 9.33 -10.67 8.62
C PHE A 275 8.32 -10.36 9.73
N VAL A 276 7.05 -10.38 9.36
CA VAL A 276 5.90 -10.25 10.27
C VAL A 276 5.03 -11.49 10.14
N ARG A 277 4.37 -11.85 11.23
CA ARG A 277 3.42 -12.95 11.23
C ARG A 277 2.00 -12.42 11.21
N LEU A 278 1.30 -12.69 10.12
CA LEU A 278 -0.09 -12.29 9.95
C LEU A 278 -0.95 -13.54 9.92
N SER A 279 -2.12 -13.45 10.55
CA SER A 279 -3.11 -14.50 10.50
C SER A 279 -4.12 -14.20 9.41
N LEU A 280 -4.34 -15.17 8.53
CA LEU A 280 -5.35 -15.09 7.47
C LEU A 280 -6.45 -16.10 7.72
N ARG A 281 -7.64 -15.79 7.22
CA ARG A 281 -8.75 -16.74 7.10
C ARG A 281 -9.62 -16.42 5.89
N ILE A 282 -10.38 -17.43 5.46
CA ILE A 282 -11.41 -17.25 4.43
C ILE A 282 -12.62 -16.57 5.08
N PRO A 283 -13.09 -15.42 4.56
CA PRO A 283 -14.28 -14.74 5.09
C PRO A 283 -15.50 -15.65 5.05
N GLN A 284 -16.24 -15.71 6.16
CA GLN A 284 -17.49 -16.47 6.21
C GLN A 284 -18.66 -15.64 5.69
N VAL A 285 -19.62 -16.31 5.06
CA VAL A 285 -20.97 -15.77 4.92
C VAL A 285 -21.55 -15.64 6.33
N PRO A 286 -21.99 -14.44 6.75
CA PRO A 286 -22.75 -14.30 7.99
C PRO A 286 -23.96 -15.22 7.92
N GLN A 287 -24.11 -16.15 8.88
CA GLN A 287 -25.28 -17.00 8.89
C GLN A 287 -26.52 -16.18 9.26
N VAL A 288 -27.44 -16.08 8.31
CA VAL A 288 -28.77 -15.51 8.52
C VAL A 288 -29.81 -16.53 8.05
N PRO A 289 -30.78 -16.91 8.89
CA PRO A 289 -30.93 -16.57 10.31
C PRO A 289 -29.86 -17.24 11.20
N PRO A 290 -29.62 -16.73 12.43
CA PRO A 290 -28.83 -17.46 13.41
C PRO A 290 -29.40 -18.87 13.58
N PRO A 291 -28.54 -19.90 13.77
CA PRO A 291 -29.00 -21.27 13.87
C PRO A 291 -30.11 -21.38 14.91
N ALA A 292 -31.19 -22.10 14.55
CA ALA A 292 -32.27 -22.40 15.48
C ALA A 292 -31.69 -22.96 16.78
N VAL A 293 -32.25 -22.57 17.92
CA VAL A 293 -31.78 -22.99 19.25
C VAL A 293 -31.62 -24.52 19.26
N GLY A 294 -30.37 -25.00 19.36
CA GLY A 294 -30.04 -26.43 19.37
C GLY A 294 -29.27 -26.94 18.14
N ASN A 295 -29.21 -26.18 17.03
CA ASN A 295 -28.34 -26.53 15.91
C ASN A 295 -26.89 -26.11 16.22
N PRO A 296 -25.90 -27.00 16.02
CA PRO A 296 -24.51 -26.62 16.17
C PRO A 296 -24.18 -25.50 15.19
N LEU A 297 -23.50 -24.47 15.70
CA LEU A 297 -22.93 -23.44 14.84
C LEU A 297 -22.04 -24.11 13.79
N PRO A 298 -22.04 -23.62 12.55
CA PRO A 298 -21.12 -24.10 11.53
C PRO A 298 -19.69 -24.01 12.07
N PRO A 299 -18.79 -24.89 11.62
CA PRO A 299 -17.39 -24.76 11.95
C PRO A 299 -16.89 -23.37 11.52
N LYS A 300 -16.27 -22.65 12.46
CA LYS A 300 -15.54 -21.42 12.16
C LYS A 300 -14.33 -21.80 11.29
N PRO A 301 -13.95 -21.00 10.28
CA PRO A 301 -12.83 -21.36 9.42
C PRO A 301 -11.57 -21.36 10.27
N PRO A 302 -10.63 -22.26 9.98
CA PRO A 302 -9.30 -22.11 10.53
C PRO A 302 -8.77 -20.73 10.12
N CYS A 303 -8.09 -20.08 11.06
CA CYS A 303 -7.13 -19.06 10.69
C CYS A 303 -5.74 -19.71 10.72
N CYS A 304 -4.93 -19.42 9.72
CA CYS A 304 -3.54 -19.85 9.67
C CYS A 304 -2.63 -18.63 9.80
N GLU A 305 -1.55 -18.80 10.54
CA GLU A 305 -0.53 -17.78 10.72
C GLU A 305 0.59 -18.00 9.72
N PHE A 306 0.82 -17.01 8.85
CA PHE A 306 1.85 -17.06 7.84
C PHE A 306 2.92 -16.01 8.10
N SER A 307 4.15 -16.32 7.69
CA SER A 307 5.25 -15.35 7.67
C SER A 307 5.20 -14.54 6.38
N PHE A 308 5.18 -13.23 6.52
CA PHE A 308 5.20 -12.25 5.43
C PHE A 308 6.44 -11.39 5.53
N MET A 309 7.04 -11.05 4.39
CA MET A 309 7.98 -9.96 4.32
C MET A 309 7.21 -8.63 4.48
N ASP A 310 7.63 -7.79 5.43
CA ASP A 310 7.23 -6.39 5.49
C ASP A 310 7.91 -5.65 4.34
N ASP A 311 7.11 -5.27 3.36
CA ASP A 311 7.57 -4.58 2.18
C ASP A 311 6.86 -3.23 2.06
N THR A 312 7.61 -2.17 2.36
CA THR A 312 7.17 -0.79 2.23
C THR A 312 6.73 -0.42 0.82
N GLY A 313 7.20 -1.15 -0.20
CA GLY A 313 6.92 -0.87 -1.61
C GLY A 313 5.70 -1.60 -2.17
N SER A 314 5.15 -2.60 -1.46
CA SER A 314 3.98 -3.34 -1.96
C SER A 314 2.67 -2.69 -1.52
N THR A 315 1.82 -2.40 -2.50
CA THR A 315 0.47 -1.87 -2.30
C THR A 315 -0.46 -2.97 -1.80
N HIS A 316 -0.30 -4.18 -2.33
CA HIS A 316 -1.19 -5.31 -2.07
C HIS A 316 -0.49 -6.43 -1.31
N MET A 317 -1.27 -7.17 -0.53
CA MET A 317 -0.81 -8.41 0.06
C MET A 317 -0.64 -9.45 -1.05
N SER A 318 0.44 -10.21 -1.03
CA SER A 318 0.67 -11.33 -1.94
C SER A 318 0.82 -12.64 -1.18
N ILE A 319 0.00 -13.62 -1.55
CA ILE A 319 0.02 -14.99 -1.03
C ILE A 319 0.09 -15.98 -2.19
N PHE A 320 0.14 -17.28 -1.87
CA PHE A 320 0.30 -18.36 -2.83
C PHE A 320 -0.94 -19.27 -2.90
N GLU A 321 -1.08 -20.03 -3.99
CA GLU A 321 -2.14 -21.03 -4.14
C GLU A 321 -2.10 -22.10 -3.05
N GLU A 322 -0.89 -22.51 -2.62
CA GLU A 322 -0.73 -23.43 -1.48
C GLU A 322 -1.30 -22.87 -0.17
N ASP A 323 -1.23 -21.54 0.04
CA ASP A 323 -1.81 -20.90 1.24
C ASP A 323 -3.34 -21.02 1.25
N ILE A 324 -3.94 -20.94 0.07
CA ILE A 324 -5.39 -21.14 -0.10
C ILE A 324 -5.73 -22.59 0.22
N ALA A 325 -4.95 -23.56 -0.28
CA ALA A 325 -5.18 -24.97 -0.01
C ALA A 325 -5.09 -25.28 1.50
N GLU A 326 -4.15 -24.66 2.21
CA GLU A 326 -4.02 -24.78 3.67
C GLU A 326 -5.22 -24.18 4.40
N LEU A 327 -5.66 -22.98 4.01
CA LEU A 327 -6.82 -22.30 4.61
C LEU A 327 -8.15 -23.00 4.31
N GLN A 328 -8.21 -23.80 3.25
CA GLN A 328 -9.43 -24.51 2.84
C GLN A 328 -9.73 -25.74 3.67
N VAL A 329 -8.81 -26.28 4.47
CA VAL A 329 -9.05 -27.52 5.22
C VAL A 329 -8.82 -27.26 6.71
N ASP A 330 -9.83 -27.48 7.56
CA ASP A 330 -9.59 -27.49 9.01
C ASP A 330 -8.84 -28.79 9.37
N PRO A 331 -7.59 -28.72 9.84
CA PRO A 331 -6.79 -29.92 10.12
C PRO A 331 -7.35 -30.77 11.26
N ARG A 332 -8.23 -30.20 12.11
CA ARG A 332 -8.82 -30.90 13.26
C ARG A 332 -10.03 -31.73 12.86
N THR A 333 -10.79 -31.26 11.87
CA THR A 333 -12.08 -31.87 11.48
C THR A 333 -12.06 -32.46 10.08
N GLY A 334 -11.07 -32.11 9.26
CA GLY A 334 -11.04 -32.42 7.83
C GLY A 334 -12.08 -31.66 7.01
N HIS A 335 -12.83 -30.72 7.62
CA HIS A 335 -13.85 -29.96 6.91
C HIS A 335 -13.22 -29.06 5.86
N LYS A 336 -13.79 -29.09 4.64
CA LYS A 336 -13.32 -28.32 3.50
C LYS A 336 -14.18 -27.07 3.28
N PHE A 337 -13.58 -25.90 3.36
CA PHE A 337 -14.20 -24.60 3.07
C PHE A 337 -14.19 -24.28 1.57
N SER A 338 -15.08 -23.38 1.15
CA SER A 338 -15.13 -22.88 -0.22
C SER A 338 -13.87 -22.11 -0.59
N ILE A 339 -13.59 -22.01 -1.90
CA ILE A 339 -12.52 -21.16 -2.39
C ILE A 339 -12.82 -19.68 -2.06
N PRO A 340 -11.82 -18.89 -1.64
CA PRO A 340 -12.01 -17.47 -1.37
C PRO A 340 -12.61 -16.75 -2.57
N ARG A 341 -13.51 -15.79 -2.34
CA ARG A 341 -14.24 -15.08 -3.40
C ARG A 341 -13.28 -14.35 -4.33
N CYS A 342 -13.61 -14.33 -5.62
CA CYS A 342 -12.76 -13.73 -6.63
C CYS A 342 -13.13 -12.26 -6.87
N LEU A 343 -12.13 -11.38 -6.91
CA LEU A 343 -12.31 -9.97 -7.26
C LEU A 343 -11.97 -9.66 -8.73
N GLY A 344 -11.33 -10.58 -9.44
CA GLY A 344 -10.82 -10.38 -10.80
C GLY A 344 -9.30 -10.44 -10.87
N VAL A 345 -8.73 -9.82 -11.90
CA VAL A 345 -7.28 -9.77 -12.15
C VAL A 345 -6.82 -8.32 -12.11
N GLY A 346 -5.73 -8.07 -11.39
CA GLY A 346 -5.03 -6.79 -11.37
C GLY A 346 -3.67 -6.90 -12.02
N VAL A 347 -3.14 -5.78 -12.47
CA VAL A 347 -1.76 -5.69 -12.94
C VAL A 347 -0.88 -5.15 -11.81
N LEU A 348 0.19 -5.86 -11.51
CA LEU A 348 1.19 -5.45 -10.53
C LEU A 348 2.42 -4.91 -11.26
N TYR A 349 2.87 -3.71 -10.89
CA TYR A 349 4.17 -3.18 -11.31
C TYR A 349 5.24 -3.72 -10.37
N VAL A 350 6.22 -4.41 -10.92
CA VAL A 350 7.33 -4.95 -10.13
C VAL A 350 8.59 -4.09 -10.21
N ALA A 351 9.50 -4.28 -9.26
CA ALA A 351 10.69 -3.45 -9.08
C ALA A 351 11.63 -3.39 -10.32
N ASP A 352 11.56 -4.39 -11.20
CA ASP A 352 12.34 -4.44 -12.45
C ASP A 352 11.63 -3.73 -13.63
N GLY A 353 10.51 -3.06 -13.37
CA GLY A 353 9.73 -2.34 -14.39
C GLY A 353 8.70 -3.20 -15.12
N ARG A 354 8.64 -4.51 -14.88
CA ARG A 354 7.65 -5.39 -15.52
C ARG A 354 6.25 -5.17 -14.93
N ARG A 355 5.25 -5.45 -15.78
CA ARG A 355 3.83 -5.52 -15.42
C ARG A 355 3.40 -6.97 -15.39
N ILE A 356 2.88 -7.43 -14.25
CA ILE A 356 2.51 -8.83 -14.02
C ILE A 356 1.03 -8.90 -13.64
N PRO A 357 0.16 -9.46 -14.50
CA PRO A 357 -1.20 -9.79 -14.13
C PRO A 357 -1.22 -10.81 -12.98
N SER A 358 -2.10 -10.61 -12.00
CA SER A 358 -2.28 -11.50 -10.87
C SER A 358 -3.75 -11.56 -10.46
N LEU A 359 -4.22 -12.76 -10.13
CA LEU A 359 -5.57 -13.00 -9.63
C LEU A 359 -5.72 -12.39 -8.23
N PHE A 360 -6.83 -11.71 -7.95
CA PHE A 360 -7.13 -11.19 -6.62
C PHE A 360 -8.30 -11.93 -5.99
N ARG A 361 -8.15 -12.27 -4.71
CA ARG A 361 -9.19 -12.90 -3.89
C ARG A 361 -9.35 -12.19 -2.55
N GLU A 362 -10.53 -12.34 -1.96
CA GLU A 362 -10.89 -11.76 -0.67
C GLU A 362 -10.34 -12.62 0.48
N PHE A 363 -9.64 -12.00 1.42
CA PHE A 363 -9.25 -12.62 2.68
C PHE A 363 -9.59 -11.75 3.86
N GLU A 364 -9.71 -12.36 5.03
CA GLU A 364 -9.73 -11.64 6.29
C GLU A 364 -8.36 -11.77 6.98
N VAL A 365 -7.82 -10.64 7.42
CA VAL A 365 -6.50 -10.56 8.06
C VAL A 365 -6.61 -10.02 9.49
N ASN A 366 -5.75 -10.55 10.36
CA ASN A 366 -5.49 -10.03 11.70
C ASN A 366 -4.05 -10.37 12.10
N MET A 367 -3.62 -9.95 13.29
CA MET A 367 -2.30 -10.23 13.84
C MET A 367 -2.44 -10.62 15.31
N TRP A 368 -1.75 -11.69 15.71
CA TRP A 368 -1.73 -12.18 17.08
C TRP A 368 -0.56 -11.56 17.86
N SER A 369 -0.83 -11.01 19.04
CA SER A 369 0.19 -10.55 19.98
C SER A 369 0.48 -11.64 20.99
N GLU A 370 1.72 -12.12 21.01
CA GLU A 370 2.20 -13.04 22.05
C GLU A 370 2.18 -12.37 23.44
N ASP A 371 2.62 -11.10 23.50
CA ASP A 371 2.71 -10.31 24.73
C ASP A 371 1.33 -10.10 25.38
N GLU A 372 0.29 -9.84 24.57
CA GLU A 372 -1.08 -9.64 25.06
C GLU A 372 -1.91 -10.93 25.03
N SER A 373 -1.37 -12.02 24.45
CA SER A 373 -2.06 -13.29 24.23
C SER A 373 -3.44 -13.09 23.58
N GLY A 374 -3.50 -12.24 22.55
CA GLY A 374 -4.74 -11.81 21.92
C GLY A 374 -4.57 -11.22 20.53
N TRP A 375 -5.70 -11.06 19.83
CA TRP A 375 -5.75 -10.38 18.54
C TRP A 375 -5.47 -8.89 18.72
N MET A 376 -4.55 -8.34 17.92
CA MET A 376 -4.19 -6.93 17.97
C MET A 376 -5.30 -6.01 17.43
N ALA A 377 -6.13 -6.50 16.52
CA ALA A 377 -7.37 -5.84 16.10
C ALA A 377 -8.58 -6.58 16.68
N SER A 378 -9.54 -5.82 17.21
CA SER A 378 -10.80 -6.36 17.75
C SER A 378 -11.65 -7.05 16.70
N GLU A 379 -11.52 -6.65 15.44
CA GLU A 379 -12.24 -7.18 14.30
C GLU A 379 -11.25 -7.66 13.24
N TRP A 380 -11.66 -8.67 12.47
CA TRP A 380 -10.93 -9.11 11.30
C TRP A 380 -11.28 -8.21 10.12
N GLU A 381 -10.29 -7.89 9.30
CA GLU A 381 -10.49 -6.97 8.19
C GLU A 381 -10.44 -7.69 6.86
N ALA A 382 -11.45 -7.47 6.02
CA ALA A 382 -11.47 -7.95 4.66
C ALA A 382 -10.51 -7.12 3.78
N ILE A 383 -9.63 -7.81 3.06
CA ILE A 383 -8.65 -7.23 2.15
C ILE A 383 -8.61 -7.98 0.81
N PRO A 384 -8.26 -7.31 -0.30
CA PRO A 384 -7.85 -7.97 -1.52
C PRO A 384 -6.40 -8.46 -1.39
N ALA A 385 -6.15 -9.73 -1.70
CA ALA A 385 -4.80 -10.28 -1.82
C ALA A 385 -4.56 -10.83 -3.23
N SER A 386 -3.39 -10.53 -3.79
CA SER A 386 -2.93 -11.08 -5.04
C SER A 386 -2.46 -12.53 -4.83
N ILE A 387 -2.87 -13.43 -5.71
CA ILE A 387 -2.53 -14.86 -5.66
C ILE A 387 -1.41 -15.14 -6.65
N ARG A 388 -0.34 -15.75 -6.13
CA ARG A 388 0.80 -16.24 -6.91
C ARG A 388 0.70 -17.76 -7.06
N PRO A 389 1.13 -18.32 -8.20
CA PRO A 389 1.15 -19.76 -8.40
C PRO A 389 2.16 -20.44 -7.47
N GLY A 390 1.89 -21.70 -7.11
CA GLY A 390 2.80 -22.53 -6.33
C GLY A 390 2.80 -22.21 -4.82
N GLY A 391 4.00 -22.13 -4.24
CA GLY A 391 4.22 -22.04 -2.79
C GLY A 391 5.27 -21.01 -2.38
N SER A 392 5.18 -20.54 -1.14
CA SER A 392 6.20 -19.64 -0.60
C SER A 392 7.50 -20.40 -0.33
N THR A 393 8.61 -19.90 -0.87
CA THR A 393 9.94 -20.47 -0.64
C THR A 393 10.89 -19.40 -0.12
N ARG A 394 11.85 -19.80 0.72
CA ARG A 394 12.91 -18.89 1.22
C ARG A 394 13.90 -18.44 0.12
N ALA A 395 13.70 -18.84 -1.13
CA ALA A 395 14.57 -18.53 -2.27
C ALA A 395 14.03 -17.35 -3.10
N GLY A 396 13.44 -16.34 -2.46
CA GLY A 396 12.91 -15.15 -3.14
C GLY A 396 11.43 -15.22 -3.51
N HIS A 397 10.71 -16.25 -3.03
CA HIS A 397 9.26 -16.36 -3.17
C HIS A 397 8.58 -16.12 -1.81
N ASP A 398 8.87 -14.98 -1.21
CA ASP A 398 8.26 -14.57 0.05
C ASP A 398 6.84 -14.04 -0.17
N ARG A 399 5.96 -14.29 0.81
CA ARG A 399 4.67 -13.59 0.89
C ARG A 399 4.92 -12.12 1.18
N LEU A 400 4.11 -11.22 0.61
CA LEU A 400 4.22 -9.78 0.83
C LEU A 400 3.06 -9.32 1.70
N SER A 401 3.33 -8.62 2.80
CA SER A 401 2.28 -8.13 3.71
C SER A 401 1.38 -7.05 3.11
N GLY A 402 1.88 -6.35 2.08
CA GLY A 402 1.17 -5.24 1.45
C GLY A 402 1.03 -4.03 2.38
N SER A 403 0.11 -3.14 2.04
CA SER A 403 -0.11 -1.90 2.77
C SER A 403 -0.88 -2.06 4.10
N TRP A 404 -1.59 -3.19 4.29
CA TRP A 404 -2.54 -3.40 5.39
C TRP A 404 -1.95 -3.09 6.77
N LEU A 405 -0.76 -3.64 7.06
CA LEU A 405 -0.09 -3.48 8.36
C LEU A 405 0.09 -2.00 8.73
N ARG A 406 0.47 -1.18 7.75
CA ARG A 406 0.76 0.26 7.92
C ARG A 406 -0.50 1.12 7.93
N HIS A 407 -1.59 0.63 7.34
CA HIS A 407 -2.90 1.28 7.45
C HIS A 407 -3.54 1.07 8.82
N ARG A 408 -3.19 -0.02 9.53
CA ARG A 408 -3.84 -0.40 10.79
C ARG A 408 -3.02 -0.19 12.04
N PHE A 409 -1.70 -0.31 11.95
CA PHE A 409 -0.83 -0.27 13.13
C PHE A 409 0.30 0.73 12.95
N TYR A 410 0.83 1.19 14.09
CA TYR A 410 2.08 1.93 14.10
C TYR A 410 3.23 0.93 14.02
N THR A 411 4.09 1.09 13.02
CA THR A 411 5.26 0.23 12.85
C THR A 411 6.55 1.02 13.02
N GLY A 412 7.62 0.35 13.47
CA GLY A 412 8.94 0.95 13.58
C GLY A 412 10.04 -0.09 13.69
N THR A 413 11.25 0.26 13.27
CA THR A 413 12.46 -0.55 13.48
C THR A 413 13.39 0.15 14.45
N THR A 414 14.26 -0.63 15.09
CA THR A 414 15.23 -0.13 16.08
C THR A 414 16.65 -0.32 15.57
N PRO A 415 17.56 0.64 15.80
CA PRO A 415 18.97 0.53 15.39
C PRO A 415 19.77 -0.34 16.37
N ASP A 416 19.18 -1.41 16.88
CA ASP A 416 19.78 -2.36 17.81
C ASP A 416 20.34 -3.61 17.12
N GLN A 417 20.40 -3.58 15.78
CA GLN A 417 20.81 -4.70 14.93
C GLN A 417 19.94 -5.95 15.11
N SER A 418 18.82 -5.88 15.85
CA SER A 418 17.90 -7.00 16.00
C SER A 418 17.13 -7.28 14.71
N MET A 419 17.07 -6.29 13.81
CA MET A 419 16.27 -6.32 12.58
C MET A 419 14.81 -6.70 12.87
N ARG A 420 14.29 -6.31 14.04
CA ARG A 420 12.90 -6.53 14.41
C ARG A 420 12.04 -5.38 13.93
N LEU A 421 10.89 -5.72 13.36
CA LEU A 421 9.80 -4.78 13.19
C LEU A 421 8.95 -4.78 14.46
N TRP A 422 8.83 -3.62 15.07
CA TRP A 422 7.93 -3.38 16.20
C TRP A 422 6.59 -2.91 15.67
N VAL A 423 5.51 -3.49 16.19
CA VAL A 423 4.14 -3.16 15.78
C VAL A 423 3.31 -2.81 17.01
N PHE A 424 2.58 -1.70 16.96
CA PHE A 424 1.78 -1.18 18.05
C PHE A 424 0.36 -0.85 17.58
N SER A 425 -0.65 -1.19 18.39
CA SER A 425 -2.05 -0.79 18.23
C SER A 425 -2.35 0.62 18.78
N TYR A 426 -1.33 1.31 19.29
CA TYR A 426 -1.37 2.66 19.85
C TYR A 426 -0.19 3.48 19.34
N ASN A 427 -0.26 4.81 19.49
CA ASN A 427 0.85 5.69 19.12
C ASN A 427 2.01 5.54 20.11
N PRO A 428 3.15 4.96 19.71
CA PRO A 428 4.26 4.70 20.63
C PRO A 428 5.01 5.97 21.06
N GLY A 429 4.79 7.12 20.40
CA GLY A 429 5.38 8.41 20.78
C GLY A 429 4.67 9.10 21.95
N ILE A 430 3.42 8.70 22.24
CA ILE A 430 2.63 9.19 23.38
C ILE A 430 1.97 7.95 24.01
N PRO A 431 2.74 7.07 24.65
CA PRO A 431 2.21 5.83 25.18
C PRO A 431 1.19 6.14 26.29
N PRO A 432 0.03 5.47 26.30
CA PRO A 432 -0.79 5.34 27.51
C PRO A 432 0.07 4.91 28.70
N HIS A 433 -0.28 5.36 29.91
CA HIS A 433 0.53 5.11 31.12
C HIS A 433 0.88 3.62 31.26
N GLY A 434 2.18 3.33 31.33
CA GLY A 434 2.72 1.98 31.52
C GLY A 434 2.92 1.16 30.24
N GLN A 435 2.51 1.67 29.07
CA GLN A 435 2.78 1.01 27.80
C GLN A 435 4.21 1.27 27.29
N ARG A 436 4.71 0.35 26.45
CA ARG A 436 6.06 0.42 25.89
C ARG A 436 6.16 1.55 24.86
N THR A 437 7.34 2.15 24.75
CA THR A 437 7.68 3.05 23.65
C THR A 437 8.50 2.31 22.61
N LEU A 438 8.65 2.90 21.42
CA LEU A 438 9.69 2.47 20.50
C LEU A 438 11.06 2.59 21.20
N PRO A 439 11.89 1.52 21.20
CA PRO A 439 13.22 1.61 21.78
C PRO A 439 14.01 2.75 21.13
N THR A 440 14.61 3.60 21.97
CA THR A 440 15.43 4.73 21.50
C THR A 440 16.83 4.26 21.15
N ALA A 441 17.39 4.79 20.06
CA ALA A 441 18.77 4.56 19.69
C ALA A 441 19.72 5.02 20.83
N THR A 442 20.56 4.12 21.32
CA THR A 442 21.62 4.45 22.26
C THR A 442 22.73 5.21 21.55
N THR A 443 23.51 6.03 22.28
CA THR A 443 24.69 6.71 21.72
C THR A 443 25.64 5.73 21.03
N ALA A 444 25.87 4.56 21.63
CA ALA A 444 26.72 3.52 21.06
C ALA A 444 26.22 3.03 19.69
N GLN A 445 24.90 2.82 19.54
CA GLN A 445 24.28 2.43 18.27
C GLN A 445 24.39 3.53 17.20
N LEU A 446 24.18 4.79 17.58
CA LEU A 446 24.31 5.94 16.67
C LEU A 446 25.75 6.14 16.18
N THR A 447 26.74 5.75 16.99
CA THR A 447 28.17 5.84 16.65
C THR A 447 28.76 4.55 16.11
N ALA A 448 28.00 3.44 16.09
CA ALA A 448 28.50 2.17 15.61
C ALA A 448 28.75 2.26 14.10
N PRO A 449 29.91 1.81 13.60
CA PRO A 449 30.13 1.74 12.17
C PRO A 449 29.08 0.82 11.55
N PHE A 450 28.51 1.21 10.42
CA PHE A 450 27.66 0.32 9.64
C PHE A 450 28.48 -0.93 9.31
N ARG A 451 27.97 -2.11 9.64
CA ARG A 451 28.62 -3.37 9.25
C ARG A 451 28.48 -3.52 7.74
N THR A 452 29.34 -2.85 6.99
CA THR A 452 29.64 -3.30 5.64
C THR A 452 30.22 -4.70 5.79
N GLY A 453 29.89 -5.63 4.88
CA GLY A 453 30.71 -6.84 4.75
C GLY A 453 32.19 -6.45 4.66
N ARG A 454 33.13 -7.37 4.90
CA ARG A 454 34.55 -7.08 4.65
C ARG A 454 34.65 -6.50 3.23
N LEU A 455 34.93 -5.20 3.15
CA LEU A 455 35.20 -4.53 1.89
C LEU A 455 36.59 -5.02 1.52
N TYR A 456 36.65 -6.06 0.71
CA TYR A 456 37.88 -6.42 0.03
C TYR A 456 38.14 -5.30 -0.98
N PRO A 457 39.34 -4.69 -0.98
CA PRO A 457 39.67 -3.69 -1.98
C PRO A 457 39.46 -4.29 -3.39
N VAL A 458 39.01 -3.47 -4.34
CA VAL A 458 38.79 -3.88 -5.74
C VAL A 458 40.03 -4.56 -6.35
N THR A 459 41.22 -4.22 -5.83
CA THR A 459 42.49 -4.86 -6.19
C THR A 459 42.53 -6.37 -5.93
N ASP A 460 41.77 -6.87 -4.95
CA ASP A 460 41.65 -8.31 -4.65
C ASP A 460 40.76 -9.03 -5.69
N PHE A 461 40.04 -8.26 -6.53
CA PHE A 461 39.19 -8.74 -7.61
C PHE A 461 39.49 -7.99 -8.91
N PRO A 462 40.63 -8.26 -9.58
CA PRO A 462 41.05 -7.54 -10.79
C PRO A 462 40.04 -7.56 -11.93
N HIS A 463 39.14 -8.55 -11.96
CA HIS A 463 38.06 -8.66 -12.95
C HIS A 463 36.92 -7.65 -12.74
N LEU A 464 36.85 -6.98 -11.58
CA LEU A 464 35.92 -5.90 -11.28
C LEU A 464 36.56 -4.51 -11.38
N ASP A 465 37.85 -4.43 -11.70
CA ASP A 465 38.53 -3.14 -11.90
C ASP A 465 38.05 -2.52 -13.22
N PRO A 466 37.34 -1.39 -13.19
CA PRO A 466 36.79 -0.75 -14.40
C PRO A 466 37.90 -0.22 -15.33
N THR A 467 39.15 -0.20 -14.89
CA THR A 467 40.31 0.21 -15.69
C THR A 467 41.00 -0.95 -16.40
N LEU A 468 40.72 -2.20 -16.00
CA LEU A 468 41.17 -3.39 -16.71
C LEU A 468 40.21 -3.67 -17.85
N ALA A 469 40.66 -3.43 -19.09
CA ALA A 469 39.94 -3.76 -20.30
C ALA A 469 39.85 -5.29 -20.49
N THR A 470 38.98 -5.96 -19.74
CA THR A 470 38.63 -7.36 -20.01
C THR A 470 37.65 -7.37 -21.17
N GLY A 471 38.18 -7.58 -22.37
CA GLY A 471 37.45 -7.60 -23.65
C GLY A 471 36.47 -8.77 -23.83
N GLN A 472 35.83 -9.25 -22.76
CA GLN A 472 34.74 -10.21 -22.85
C GLN A 472 33.58 -9.75 -21.97
N SER A 473 32.58 -9.20 -22.65
CA SER A 473 31.25 -8.94 -22.10
C SER A 473 30.66 -10.26 -21.59
N LEU A 474 30.55 -10.41 -20.28
CA LEU A 474 29.65 -11.38 -19.66
C LEU A 474 28.27 -10.73 -19.56
N ILE A 475 27.50 -10.85 -20.64
CA ILE A 475 26.04 -10.80 -20.59
C ILE A 475 25.55 -12.24 -20.62
#